data_AF-A0A968WPT6-F1
#
_entry.id   AF-A0A968WPT6-F1
#
_cell.length_a   1.000
_cell.length_b   1.000
_cell.length_c   1.000
_cell.angle_alpha   90.00
_cell.angle_beta   90.00
_cell.angle_gamma   90.00
#
_symmetry.space_group_name_H-M   'P 1'
#
loop_
_entity.id
_entity.type
_entity.pdbx_description
1 polymer ?
#
loop_
_entity_poly.entity_id
_entity_poly.type
_entity_poly.pdbx_seq_one_letter_code
_entity_poly.pdbx_strand_id
1 'polypeptide(L)'
;MSSKEKLALFGRIADALDRLAPAAGSTPEFARHPAYVWHAAPPALEPVAKVNRVPIALLRGIDQTRDTLLENTRRFAKGLPANNALLWGARGMGKSSLVKAAHHAVDSETGGKKLRLVEIHREDIESLPDLMAQLRAAPDFAFIVFCDDLSFDAQDTS
;
A
#
# COMPACT_ATOMS: atom_id res chain seq x y z
N MET A 1 -37.10 12.13 -34.90
CA MET A 1 -36.41 10.90 -34.48
C MET A 1 -37.41 9.89 -33.95
N SER A 2 -37.44 8.71 -34.56
CA SER A 2 -38.17 7.52 -34.10
C SER A 2 -37.64 7.05 -32.74
N SER A 3 -38.48 6.41 -31.92
CA SER A 3 -38.04 5.78 -30.65
C SER A 3 -36.87 4.82 -30.85
N LYS A 4 -36.79 4.16 -32.02
CA LYS A 4 -35.71 3.23 -32.35
C LYS A 4 -34.36 3.95 -32.56
N GLU A 5 -34.39 5.16 -33.11
CA GLU A 5 -33.20 6.00 -33.31
C GLU A 5 -32.70 6.58 -31.97
N LYS A 6 -33.62 6.93 -31.07
CA LYS A 6 -33.27 7.34 -29.70
C LYS A 6 -32.60 6.21 -28.92
N LEU A 7 -33.14 4.99 -29.02
CA LEU A 7 -32.57 3.82 -28.34
C LEU A 7 -31.15 3.50 -28.84
N ALA A 8 -30.93 3.57 -30.15
CA ALA A 8 -29.62 3.38 -30.75
C ALA A 8 -28.61 4.47 -30.33
N LEU A 9 -29.06 5.72 -30.22
CA LEU A 9 -28.22 6.82 -29.74
C LEU A 9 -27.86 6.65 -28.26
N PHE A 10 -28.82 6.27 -27.41
CA PHE A 10 -28.55 5.99 -25.99
C PHE A 10 -27.59 4.82 -25.81
N GLY A 11 -27.71 3.76 -26.61
CA GLY A 11 -26.75 2.65 -26.61
C GLY A 11 -25.33 3.10 -26.94
N ARG A 12 -25.15 3.92 -27.99
CA ARG A 12 -23.83 4.46 -28.35
C ARG A 12 -23.23 5.37 -27.27
N ILE A 13 -24.06 6.13 -26.56
CA ILE A 13 -23.62 6.97 -25.44
C ILE A 13 -23.20 6.07 -24.27
N ALA A 14 -23.99 5.06 -23.92
CA ALA A 14 -23.64 4.09 -22.88
C ALA A 14 -22.32 3.38 -23.18
N ASP A 15 -22.15 2.85 -24.40
CA ASP A 15 -20.89 2.18 -24.81
C ASP A 15 -19.67 3.12 -24.76
N ALA A 16 -19.87 4.40 -25.06
CA ALA A 16 -18.81 5.40 -24.97
C ALA A 16 -18.48 5.73 -23.51
N LEU A 17 -19.50 5.82 -22.65
CA LEU A 17 -19.33 6.02 -21.22
C LEU A 17 -18.66 4.81 -20.56
N ASP A 18 -19.01 3.57 -20.94
CA ASP A 18 -18.38 2.36 -20.42
C ASP A 18 -16.89 2.24 -20.82
N ARG A 19 -16.51 2.76 -21.99
CA ARG A 19 -15.10 2.86 -22.41
C ARG A 19 -14.33 3.95 -21.67
N LEU A 20 -15.01 4.99 -21.19
CA LEU A 20 -14.43 6.12 -20.47
C LEU A 20 -14.44 5.91 -18.95
N ALA A 21 -15.35 5.08 -18.46
CA ALA A 21 -15.42 4.70 -17.06
C ALA A 21 -14.20 3.84 -16.72
N PRO A 22 -13.38 4.23 -15.72
CA PRO A 22 -12.39 3.32 -15.16
C PRO A 22 -13.11 2.04 -14.75
N ALA A 23 -12.55 0.87 -15.09
CA ALA A 23 -13.07 -0.40 -14.58
C ALA A 23 -13.24 -0.26 -13.07
N ALA A 24 -14.45 -0.51 -12.56
CA ALA A 24 -14.73 -0.46 -11.13
C ALA A 24 -13.63 -1.25 -10.42
N GLY A 25 -12.82 -0.56 -9.60
CA GLY A 25 -11.61 -1.13 -9.03
C GLY A 25 -11.92 -2.46 -8.36
N SER A 26 -11.47 -3.56 -8.95
CA SER A 26 -11.66 -4.87 -8.35
C SER A 26 -10.87 -4.89 -7.05
N THR A 27 -11.54 -5.13 -5.92
CA THR A 27 -10.87 -5.30 -4.62
C THR A 27 -9.75 -6.33 -4.80
N PRO A 28 -8.48 -5.99 -4.48
CA PRO A 28 -7.38 -6.91 -4.70
C PRO A 28 -7.57 -8.18 -3.89
N GLU A 29 -7.24 -9.31 -4.48
CA GLU A 29 -7.21 -10.58 -3.76
C GLU A 29 -5.96 -10.61 -2.88
N PHE A 30 -6.08 -10.08 -1.65
CA PHE A 30 -4.98 -9.93 -0.70
C PHE A 30 -4.23 -11.23 -0.42
N ALA A 31 -4.85 -12.40 -0.64
CA ALA A 31 -4.19 -13.69 -0.51
C ALA A 31 -3.05 -13.92 -1.53
N ARG A 32 -3.11 -13.31 -2.73
CA ARG A 32 -2.21 -13.62 -3.85
C ARG A 32 -0.89 -12.86 -3.83
N HIS A 33 -0.92 -11.59 -3.41
CA HIS A 33 0.27 -10.74 -3.42
C HIS A 33 0.60 -10.24 -2.01
N PRO A 34 1.89 -10.25 -1.62
CA PRO A 34 2.32 -9.80 -0.29
C PRO A 34 2.41 -8.28 -0.17
N ALA A 35 2.40 -7.55 -1.29
CA ALA A 35 2.56 -6.11 -1.33
C ALA A 35 1.77 -5.45 -2.45
N TYR A 36 1.40 -4.18 -2.23
CA TYR A 36 0.60 -3.36 -3.13
C TYR A 36 1.12 -1.93 -3.16
N VAL A 37 0.85 -1.20 -4.24
CA VAL A 37 1.00 0.26 -4.33
C VAL A 37 -0.40 0.86 -4.40
N TRP A 38 -0.65 1.89 -3.61
CA TRP A 38 -1.87 2.68 -3.66
C TRP A 38 -1.76 3.78 -4.71
N HIS A 39 -2.79 3.90 -5.54
CA HIS A 39 -3.01 5.00 -6.47
C HIS A 39 -4.31 5.70 -6.11
N ALA A 40 -4.29 7.03 -5.96
CA ALA A 40 -5.49 7.79 -5.62
C ALA A 40 -6.43 8.04 -6.82
N ALA A 41 -5.91 8.04 -8.05
CA ALA A 41 -6.65 8.47 -9.24
C ALA A 41 -6.38 7.58 -10.48
N PRO A 42 -7.24 6.58 -10.76
CA PRO A 42 -8.39 6.14 -9.94
C PRO A 42 -7.95 5.39 -8.68
N PRO A 43 -8.77 5.36 -7.60
CA PRO A 43 -8.49 4.62 -6.38
C PRO A 43 -8.25 3.13 -6.65
N ALA A 44 -7.01 2.67 -6.50
CA ALA A 44 -6.63 1.29 -6.79
C ALA A 44 -5.44 0.83 -5.94
N LEU A 45 -5.48 -0.45 -5.56
CA LEU A 45 -4.37 -1.17 -4.93
C LEU A 45 -3.73 -2.07 -5.98
N GLU A 46 -2.65 -1.58 -6.60
CA GLU A 46 -1.92 -2.31 -7.62
C GLU A 46 -1.00 -3.37 -6.98
N PRO A 47 -1.11 -4.66 -7.33
CA PRO A 47 -0.25 -5.71 -6.76
C PRO A 47 1.20 -5.57 -7.23
N VAL A 48 2.14 -5.63 -6.28
CA VAL A 48 3.58 -5.63 -6.60
C VAL A 48 4.03 -7.07 -6.87
N ALA A 49 4.31 -7.38 -8.14
CA ALA A 49 4.73 -8.72 -8.56
C ALA A 49 6.03 -9.20 -7.90
N LYS A 50 7.01 -8.29 -7.74
CA LYS A 50 8.28 -8.57 -7.08
C LYS A 50 8.72 -7.38 -6.23
N VAL A 51 8.57 -7.52 -4.91
CA VAL A 51 9.06 -6.51 -3.96
C VAL A 51 10.58 -6.51 -3.97
N ASN A 52 11.18 -5.35 -4.22
CA ASN A 52 12.62 -5.17 -4.07
C ASN A 52 12.97 -5.15 -2.57
N ARG A 53 13.40 -6.31 -2.06
CA ARG A 53 13.72 -6.53 -0.65
C ARG A 53 15.09 -7.16 -0.49
N VAL A 54 15.78 -6.77 0.57
CA VAL A 54 17.04 -7.39 1.01
C VAL A 54 16.78 -8.26 2.24
N PRO A 55 17.46 -9.40 2.40
CA PRO A 55 17.39 -10.15 3.64
C PRO A 55 17.75 -9.28 4.85
N ILE A 56 16.94 -9.36 5.91
CA ILE A 56 17.09 -8.49 7.09
C ILE A 56 18.47 -8.63 7.76
N ALA A 57 19.11 -9.80 7.65
CA ALA A 57 20.45 -10.06 8.17
C ALA A 57 21.56 -9.28 7.44
N LEU A 58 21.32 -8.81 6.21
CA LEU A 58 22.28 -7.98 5.45
C LEU A 58 22.25 -6.52 5.88
N LEU A 59 21.24 -6.10 6.64
CA LEU A 59 21.16 -4.75 7.21
C LEU A 59 22.02 -4.66 8.46
N ARG A 60 23.27 -4.21 8.28
CA ARG A 60 24.31 -4.08 9.32
C ARG A 60 24.51 -2.61 9.71
N GLY A 61 24.86 -2.36 10.98
CA GLY A 61 25.14 -1.01 11.48
C GLY A 61 23.89 -0.21 11.86
N ILE A 62 22.71 -0.81 11.74
CA ILE A 62 21.41 -0.25 12.15
C ILE A 62 20.66 -1.21 13.09
N ASP A 63 21.38 -2.07 13.80
CA ASP A 63 20.85 -3.18 14.58
C ASP A 63 19.74 -2.75 15.55
N GLN A 64 19.93 -1.65 16.29
CA GLN A 64 18.93 -1.14 17.22
C GLN A 64 17.61 -0.75 16.54
N THR A 65 17.67 0.04 15.47
CA THR A 65 16.47 0.46 14.71
C THR A 65 15.80 -0.73 14.04
N ARG A 66 16.61 -1.64 13.48
CA ARG A 66 16.14 -2.87 12.84
C ARG A 66 15.38 -3.74 13.83
N ASP A 67 15.96 -4.02 14.98
CA ASP A 67 15.38 -4.93 15.97
C ASP A 67 14.13 -4.32 16.60
N THR A 68 14.12 -3.00 16.84
CA THR A 68 12.96 -2.27 17.32
C THR A 68 11.79 -2.33 16.34
N LEU A 69 12.05 -2.04 15.05
CA LEU A 69 11.02 -2.10 14.02
C LEU A 69 10.51 -3.53 13.84
N LEU A 70 11.41 -4.51 13.80
CA LEU A 70 11.08 -5.91 13.62
C LEU A 70 10.16 -6.42 14.74
N GLU A 71 10.47 -6.10 16.00
CA GLU A 71 9.62 -6.49 17.12
C GLU A 71 8.27 -5.78 17.10
N ASN A 72 8.22 -4.49 16.77
CA ASN A 72 6.97 -3.76 16.61
C ASN A 72 6.09 -4.37 15.51
N THR A 73 6.68 -4.71 14.35
CA THR A 73 5.98 -5.37 13.24
C THR A 73 5.51 -6.77 13.62
N ARG A 74 6.30 -7.53 14.37
CA ARG A 74 5.91 -8.86 14.87
C ARG A 74 4.72 -8.78 15.82
N ARG A 75 4.70 -7.80 16.72
CA ARG A 75 3.55 -7.54 17.60
C ARG A 75 2.31 -7.18 16.79
N PHE A 76 2.45 -6.27 15.83
CA PHE A 76 1.37 -5.86 14.94
C PHE A 76 0.76 -7.06 14.19
N ALA A 77 1.59 -7.91 13.58
CA ALA A 77 1.15 -9.10 12.85
C ALA A 77 0.41 -10.13 13.73
N LYS A 78 0.65 -10.11 15.05
CA LYS A 78 -0.04 -10.96 16.04
C LYS A 78 -1.30 -10.32 16.62
N GLY A 79 -1.69 -9.13 16.16
CA GLY A 79 -2.82 -8.37 16.72
C GLY A 79 -2.52 -7.78 18.11
N LEU A 80 -1.25 -7.68 18.50
CA LEU A 80 -0.83 -7.05 19.75
C LEU A 80 -0.63 -5.55 19.55
N PRO A 81 -0.65 -4.73 20.63
CA PRO A 81 -0.38 -3.30 20.52
C PRO A 81 0.98 -3.04 19.85
N ALA A 82 0.98 -2.18 18.84
CA ALA A 82 2.13 -1.76 18.07
C ALA A 82 2.01 -0.25 17.75
N ASN A 83 3.15 0.39 17.54
CA ASN A 83 3.25 1.82 17.28
C ASN A 83 3.36 2.11 15.79
N ASN A 84 2.89 3.29 15.38
CA ASN A 84 3.34 3.89 14.13
C ASN A 84 4.84 4.19 14.24
N ALA A 85 5.57 3.95 13.15
CA ALA A 85 7.01 4.16 13.11
C ALA A 85 7.36 5.29 12.15
N LEU A 86 8.19 6.23 12.60
CA LEU A 86 8.85 7.19 11.74
C LEU A 86 10.32 6.77 11.61
N LEU A 87 10.79 6.59 10.38
CA LEU A 87 12.20 6.33 10.10
C LEU A 87 12.80 7.59 9.47
N TRP A 88 13.83 8.14 10.08
CA TRP A 88 14.49 9.36 9.61
C TRP A 88 16.01 9.16 9.46
N GLY A 89 16.64 10.08 8.73
CA GLY A 89 18.07 10.04 8.40
C GLY A 89 18.32 10.31 6.92
N ALA A 90 19.60 10.39 6.53
CA ALA A 90 20.01 10.77 5.19
C ALA A 90 19.42 9.87 4.08
N ARG A 91 19.32 10.43 2.87
CA ARG A 91 18.94 9.67 1.66
C ARG A 91 19.94 8.53 1.44
N GLY A 92 19.44 7.35 1.09
CA GLY A 92 20.30 6.17 0.85
C GLY A 92 20.67 5.35 2.09
N MET A 93 20.25 5.73 3.32
CA MET A 93 20.51 4.95 4.55
C MET A 93 19.63 3.70 4.71
N GLY A 94 18.95 3.25 3.65
CA GLY A 94 18.20 1.98 3.66
C GLY A 94 16.90 1.98 4.48
N LYS A 95 16.26 3.13 4.72
CA LYS A 95 14.97 3.22 5.45
C LYS A 95 13.87 2.38 4.79
N SER A 96 13.63 2.60 3.50
CA SER A 96 12.72 1.79 2.66
C SER A 96 13.07 0.31 2.69
N SER A 97 14.36 0.00 2.53
CA SER A 97 14.88 -1.36 2.56
C SER A 97 14.61 -2.04 3.90
N LEU A 98 14.73 -1.31 5.01
CA LEU A 98 14.46 -1.82 6.35
C LEU A 98 12.98 -2.16 6.53
N VAL A 99 12.05 -1.30 6.09
CA VAL A 99 10.61 -1.60 6.17
C VAL A 99 10.27 -2.84 5.35
N LYS A 100 10.73 -2.90 4.10
CA LYS A 100 10.49 -4.03 3.18
C LYS A 100 11.12 -5.33 3.72
N ALA A 101 12.28 -5.26 4.36
CA ALA A 101 12.94 -6.40 4.99
C ALA A 101 12.19 -6.87 6.26
N ALA A 102 11.76 -5.96 7.12
CA ALA A 102 11.02 -6.27 8.35
C ALA A 102 9.65 -6.89 8.05
N HIS A 103 8.92 -6.31 7.09
CA HIS A 103 7.67 -6.90 6.57
C HIS A 103 7.90 -8.35 6.12
N HIS A 104 8.89 -8.58 5.26
CA HIS A 104 9.15 -9.91 4.72
C HIS A 104 9.57 -10.92 5.78
N ALA A 105 10.41 -10.51 6.73
CA ALA A 105 10.84 -11.37 7.83
C ALA A 105 9.63 -11.86 8.66
N VAL A 106 8.76 -10.94 9.06
CA VAL A 106 7.58 -11.26 9.88
C VAL A 106 6.51 -12.01 9.09
N ASP A 107 6.26 -11.64 7.83
CA ASP A 107 5.33 -12.38 6.97
C ASP A 107 5.79 -13.83 6.81
N SER A 108 7.10 -14.07 6.64
CA SER A 108 7.66 -15.43 6.57
C SER A 108 7.52 -16.20 7.89
N GLU A 109 7.75 -15.57 9.04
CA GLU A 109 7.55 -16.17 10.38
C GLU A 109 6.09 -16.60 10.62
N THR A 110 5.13 -15.88 10.02
CA THR A 110 3.69 -16.12 10.18
C THR A 110 3.08 -16.97 9.06
N GLY A 111 3.92 -17.55 8.20
CA GLY A 111 3.49 -18.44 7.11
C GLY A 111 2.98 -17.73 5.86
N GLY A 112 3.21 -16.42 5.71
CA GLY A 112 3.00 -15.64 4.47
C GLY A 112 1.57 -15.18 4.22
N LYS A 113 0.66 -15.38 5.18
CA LYS A 113 -0.78 -15.38 4.90
C LYS A 113 -1.53 -14.14 5.34
N LYS A 114 -1.00 -13.35 6.28
CA LYS A 114 -1.80 -12.31 6.96
C LYS A 114 -1.22 -10.92 6.90
N LEU A 115 0.08 -10.74 6.70
CA LEU A 115 0.70 -9.42 6.72
C LEU A 115 0.94 -8.90 5.30
N ARG A 116 0.38 -7.73 4.98
CA ARG A 116 0.51 -7.10 3.66
C ARG A 116 1.21 -5.76 3.78
N LEU A 117 2.04 -5.45 2.80
CA LEU A 117 2.68 -4.15 2.67
C LEU A 117 1.90 -3.32 1.66
N VAL A 118 1.58 -2.08 1.99
CA VAL A 118 0.96 -1.13 1.06
C VAL A 118 1.87 0.08 1.01
N GLU A 119 2.41 0.35 -0.16
CA GLU A 119 3.18 1.57 -0.43
C GLU A 119 2.21 2.67 -0.85
N ILE A 120 2.34 3.85 -0.25
CA ILE A 120 1.61 5.05 -0.63
C ILE A 120 2.63 6.13 -1.01
N HIS A 121 2.39 6.76 -2.15
CA HIS A 121 3.18 7.88 -2.61
C HIS A 121 2.86 9.14 -1.81
N ARG A 122 3.81 10.09 -1.71
CA ARG A 122 3.64 11.30 -0.90
C ARG A 122 2.45 12.13 -1.40
N GLU A 123 2.35 12.28 -2.70
CA GLU A 123 1.29 12.98 -3.41
C GLU A 123 -0.10 12.40 -3.12
N ASP A 124 -0.19 11.13 -2.74
CA ASP A 124 -1.44 10.42 -2.50
C ASP A 124 -1.81 10.38 -1.00
N ILE A 125 -1.01 10.96 -0.10
CA ILE A 125 -1.25 10.91 1.36
C ILE A 125 -2.64 11.46 1.74
N GLU A 126 -3.13 12.48 1.04
CA GLU A 126 -4.46 13.07 1.30
C GLU A 126 -5.60 12.05 1.09
N SER A 127 -5.38 11.04 0.25
CA SER A 127 -6.32 9.95 -0.03
C SER A 127 -6.20 8.76 0.95
N LEU A 128 -5.37 8.88 1.99
CA LEU A 128 -5.22 7.85 3.02
C LEU A 128 -6.55 7.41 3.66
N PRO A 129 -7.54 8.30 3.94
CA PRO A 129 -8.84 7.87 4.45
C PRO A 129 -9.56 6.85 3.54
N ASP A 130 -9.45 7.03 2.22
CA ASP A 130 -10.06 6.15 1.22
C ASP A 130 -9.34 4.80 1.16
N LEU A 131 -7.99 4.83 1.16
CA LEU A 131 -7.18 3.61 1.30
C LEU A 131 -7.59 2.84 2.56
N MET A 132 -7.66 3.52 3.71
CA MET A 132 -8.02 2.90 4.98
C MET A 132 -9.44 2.30 4.95
N ALA A 133 -10.37 2.90 4.21
CA ALA A 133 -11.70 2.33 4.02
C ALA A 133 -11.66 1.01 3.25
N GLN A 134 -10.83 0.92 2.20
CA GLN A 134 -10.64 -0.32 1.44
C GLN A 134 -9.96 -1.42 2.29
N LEU A 135 -8.93 -1.07 3.05
CA LEU A 135 -8.20 -2.04 3.88
C LEU A 135 -9.09 -2.62 5.00
N ARG A 136 -9.98 -1.81 5.59
CA ARG A 136 -10.95 -2.27 6.60
C ARG A 136 -11.94 -3.31 6.06
N ALA A 137 -12.17 -3.36 4.75
CA ALA A 137 -13.03 -4.37 4.14
C ALA A 137 -12.40 -5.78 4.11
N ALA A 138 -11.11 -5.90 4.47
CA ALA A 138 -10.37 -7.16 4.53
C ALA A 138 -9.85 -7.46 5.95
N PRO A 139 -10.74 -7.77 6.91
CA PRO A 139 -10.39 -7.93 8.33
C PRO A 139 -9.47 -9.11 8.64
N ASP A 140 -9.33 -10.07 7.71
CA ASP A 140 -8.45 -11.23 7.87
C ASP A 140 -6.95 -10.91 7.70
N PHE A 141 -6.64 -9.69 7.24
CA PHE A 141 -5.28 -9.24 6.95
C PHE A 141 -4.88 -8.04 7.83
N ALA A 142 -3.60 -7.99 8.15
CA ALA A 142 -2.94 -6.84 8.74
C ALA A 142 -2.14 -6.09 7.67
N PHE A 143 -2.23 -4.77 7.65
CA PHE A 143 -1.62 -3.94 6.61
C PHE A 143 -0.59 -2.99 7.23
N ILE A 144 0.63 -3.05 6.73
CA ILE A 144 1.64 -2.03 6.94
C ILE A 144 1.50 -1.02 5.80
N VAL A 145 0.99 0.17 6.11
CA VAL A 145 1.01 1.29 5.17
C VAL A 145 2.33 2.02 5.32
N PHE A 146 3.07 2.18 4.22
CA PHE A 146 4.42 2.74 4.18
C PHE A 146 4.51 3.87 3.16
N CYS A 147 5.08 4.99 3.59
CA CYS A 147 5.39 6.15 2.76
C CYS A 147 6.89 6.43 2.82
N ASP A 148 7.61 6.40 1.69
CA ASP A 148 9.08 6.49 1.66
C ASP A 148 9.61 7.94 1.66
N ASP A 149 8.92 8.87 1.01
CA ASP A 149 9.44 10.22 0.73
C ASP A 149 8.69 11.33 1.47
N LEU A 150 8.69 11.23 2.80
CA LEU A 150 8.30 12.34 3.68
C LEU A 150 9.50 13.28 3.88
N SER A 151 9.78 14.14 2.89
CA SER A 151 10.60 15.33 3.11
C SER A 151 9.77 16.43 3.79
N PHE A 152 10.29 16.99 4.87
CA PHE A 152 9.74 18.23 5.44
C PHE A 152 10.59 19.37 4.91
N ASP A 153 10.28 19.88 3.72
CA ASP A 153 10.86 21.13 3.28
C ASP A 153 10.14 22.28 3.99
N ALA A 154 10.90 23.29 4.43
CA ALA A 154 10.39 24.46 5.16
C ALA A 154 9.41 25.33 4.35
N GLN A 155 9.07 24.92 3.13
CA GLN A 155 8.10 25.58 2.24
C GLN A 155 6.71 24.92 2.27
N ASP A 156 6.52 23.79 2.96
CA ASP A 156 5.21 23.13 3.11
C ASP A 156 4.36 23.69 4.27
N THR A 157 4.59 24.95 4.64
CA THR A 157 3.63 25.72 5.44
C THR A 157 3.05 26.82 4.56
N SER A 158 1.90 26.56 3.93
CA SER A 158 1.02 27.58 3.35
C SER A 158 -0.43 27.13 3.47
#